data_AF-A0A8C9HFQ5-F1
#
_entry.id   AF-A0A8C9HFQ5-F1
#
_cell.length_a   1.000
_cell.length_b   1.000
_cell.length_c   1.000
_cell.angle_alpha   90.00
_cell.angle_beta   90.00
_cell.angle_gamma   90.00
#
_symmetry.space_group_name_H-M   'P 1'
#
loop_
_entity.id
_entity.type
_entity.pdbx_description
1 polymer ?
#
loop_
_entity_poly.entity_id
_entity_poly.type
_entity_poly.pdbx_seq_one_letter_code
_entity_poly.pdbx_strand_id
1 'polypeptide(L)' 'MDTTTASTRFGKFESRFFHLVFEEEFRRVKGHFGPINSVAFRPDGKRYSSGSEDGYVHNLLLRPTA' A
#
# COMPACT_ATOMS: atom_id res chain seq x y z
N MET A 1 -9.78 10.07 -13.41
CA MET A 1 -8.88 8.93 -13.08
C MET A 1 -7.71 9.57 -12.39
N ASP A 2 -7.88 9.76 -11.09
CA ASP A 2 -7.23 10.85 -10.34
C ASP A 2 -6.00 10.29 -9.64
N THR A 3 -4.83 10.56 -10.23
CA THR A 3 -3.54 10.18 -9.67
C THR A 3 -3.07 11.30 -8.74
N THR A 4 -3.39 11.19 -7.45
CA THR A 4 -2.94 12.15 -6.43
C THR A 4 -1.47 11.88 -6.09
N THR A 5 -0.55 12.54 -6.80
CA THR A 5 0.88 12.54 -6.45
C THR A 5 1.15 13.60 -5.37
N ALA A 6 1.30 13.17 -4.12
CA ALA A 6 1.76 14.04 -3.03
C ALA A 6 3.30 14.22 -3.08
N SER A 7 3.69 15.48 -3.01
CA SER A 7 5.04 16.05 -3.11
C SER A 7 6.09 15.46 -2.16
N THR A 8 7.28 15.18 -2.73
CA THR A 8 8.63 15.27 -2.15
C THR A 8 9.03 14.38 -0.97
N ARG A 9 9.55 13.19 -1.27
CA ARG A 9 10.75 12.61 -0.61
C ARG A 9 11.34 11.49 -1.48
N PHE A 10 12.48 11.79 -2.11
CA PHE A 10 13.26 10.82 -2.88
C PHE A 10 13.64 9.64 -1.94
N GLY A 11 13.15 8.44 -2.22
CA GLY A 11 13.75 7.21 -1.71
C GLY A 11 12.91 6.21 -0.89
N LYS A 12 11.59 6.39 -0.67
CA LYS A 12 10.77 5.31 -0.06
C LYS A 12 9.36 5.27 -0.64
N PHE A 13 9.13 4.35 -1.57
CA PHE A 13 7.78 4.02 -2.02
C PHE A 13 7.13 3.15 -0.95
N GLU A 14 5.99 3.58 -0.42
CA GLU A 14 5.33 2.90 0.68
C GLU A 14 3.82 2.90 0.46
N SER A 15 3.19 1.78 0.77
CA SER A 15 1.72 1.70 0.77
C SER A 15 1.22 2.10 2.14
N ARG A 16 0.29 3.06 2.17
CA ARG A 16 -0.43 3.47 3.39
C ARG A 16 -1.89 3.07 3.26
N PHE A 17 -2.45 2.61 4.37
CA PHE A 17 -3.85 2.23 4.47
C PHE A 17 -4.55 3.15 5.45
N PHE A 18 -5.67 3.71 5.00
CA PHE A 18 -6.47 4.65 5.75
C PHE A 18 -7.86 4.09 6.02
N HIS A 19 -8.37 4.35 7.21
CA HIS A 19 -9.76 4.11 7.55
C HIS A 19 -10.60 5.29 7.04
N LEU A 20 -11.35 5.08 5.95
CA LEU A 20 -12.10 6.17 5.28
C LEU A 20 -13.09 6.90 6.19
N VAL A 21 -13.63 6.23 7.22
CA VAL A 21 -14.61 6.83 8.14
C VAL A 21 -13.94 7.69 9.22
N PHE A 22 -12.73 7.34 9.64
CA PHE A 22 -12.03 7.99 10.76
C PHE A 22 -10.81 8.80 10.28
N GLU A 23 -10.55 8.78 8.97
CA GLU A 23 -9.36 9.36 8.32
C GLU A 23 -8.03 8.95 8.98
N GLU A 24 -8.02 7.78 9.62
CA GLU A 24 -6.89 7.30 10.43
C GLU A 24 -6.01 6.33 9.64
N GLU A 25 -4.68 6.49 9.74
CA GLU A 25 -3.71 5.53 9.20
C GLU A 25 -3.60 4.32 10.12
N PHE A 26 -4.16 3.17 9.70
CA PHE A 26 -4.08 1.95 10.51
C PHE A 26 -2.89 1.05 10.12
N ARG A 27 -2.30 1.25 8.93
CA ARG A 27 -1.18 0.42 8.48
C ARG A 27 -0.30 1.11 7.46
N ARG A 28 0.99 0.83 7.57
CA ARG A 28 2.03 1.28 6.65
C ARG A 28 2.93 0.13 6.25
N VAL A 29 3.14 -0.04 4.95
CA VAL A 29 3.96 -1.10 4.37
C VAL A 29 5.18 -0.44 3.73
N LYS A 30 6.33 -0.71 4.34
CA LYS A 30 7.64 -0.32 3.84
C LYS A 30 8.28 -1.53 3.18
N GLY A 31 8.92 -1.34 2.04
CA GLY A 31 9.60 -2.43 1.34
C GLY A 31 9.80 -2.18 -0.15
N HIS A 32 8.96 -1.34 -0.77
CA HIS A 32 9.09 -1.04 -2.19
C HIS A 32 10.29 -0.13 -2.45
N PHE A 33 11.21 -0.65 -3.26
CA PHE A 33 12.41 0.07 -3.68
C PHE A 33 12.16 0.85 -4.98
N GLY A 34 11.07 0.54 -5.69
CA GLY A 34 10.60 1.22 -6.89
C GLY A 34 9.14 1.70 -6.78
N PRO A 35 8.66 2.46 -7.79
CA PRO A 35 7.27 2.91 -7.84
C PRO A 35 6.30 1.74 -7.83
N ILE A 36 5.23 1.90 -7.05
CA ILE A 36 4.17 0.90 -6.93
C ILE A 36 3.19 1.15 -8.07
N ASN A 37 3.21 0.26 -9.06
CA ASN A 37 2.38 0.38 -10.26
C ASN A 37 1.04 -0.35 -10.13
N SER A 38 0.94 -1.32 -9.21
CA SER A 38 -0.27 -2.12 -9.05
C SER A 38 -0.53 -2.48 -7.59
N VAL A 39 -1.81 -2.43 -7.20
CA VAL A 39 -2.30 -2.81 -5.89
C VAL A 39 -3.58 -3.63 -6.04
N ALA A 40 -3.65 -4.77 -5.37
CA ALA A 40 -4.81 -5.67 -5.43
C ALA A 40 -5.18 -6.13 -4.03
N PHE A 41 -6.46 -6.03 -3.69
CA PHE A 41 -7.01 -6.56 -2.46
C PHE A 41 -7.67 -7.89 -2.74
N ARG A 42 -7.46 -8.84 -1.83
CA ARG A 42 -8.26 -10.06 -1.85
C ARG A 42 -9.68 -9.69 -1.38
N PRO A 43 -10.73 -10.21 -2.03
CA PRO A 43 -12.11 -9.88 -1.68
C PRO A 43 -12.50 -10.31 -0.25
N ASP A 44 -11.71 -11.17 0.39
CA ASP A 44 -11.92 -11.54 1.80
C ASP A 44 -11.38 -10.50 2.80
N GLY A 45 -10.75 -9.41 2.34
CA GLY A 45 -10.19 -8.34 3.15
C GLY A 45 -8.97 -8.74 4.00
N LYS A 46 -8.55 -10.00 3.96
CA LYS A 46 -7.44 -10.51 4.80
C LYS A 46 -6.10 -10.36 4.14
N ARG A 47 -6.05 -10.15 2.82
CA ARG A 47 -4.79 -10.11 2.07
C ARG A 47 -4.77 -8.94 1.10
N TYR A 48 -3.57 -8.44 0.90
CA TYR A 48 -3.24 -7.39 -0.03
C TYR A 48 -1.97 -7.77 -0.79
N SER A 49 -1.92 -7.41 -2.05
CA SER A 49 -0.79 -7.61 -2.95
C SER A 49 -0.42 -6.29 -3.60
N SER A 50 0.86 -5.92 -3.58
CA SER A 50 1.39 -4.78 -4.31
C SER A 50 2.52 -5.22 -5.23
N GLY A 51 2.45 -4.76 -6.49
CA GLY A 51 3.49 -4.93 -7.49
C GLY A 51 4.26 -3.63 -7.67
N SER A 52 5.58 -3.71 -7.52
CA SER A 52 6.50 -2.60 -7.73
C SER A 52 7.41 -2.87 -8.93
N GLU A 53 7.91 -1.81 -9.54
CA GLU A 53 8.87 -1.86 -10.65
C GLU A 53 10.25 -2.41 -10.23
N ASP A 54 10.45 -2.63 -8.92
CA ASP A 54 11.63 -3.31 -8.37
C ASP A 54 11.69 -4.82 -8.72
N GLY A 55 10.68 -5.36 -9.40
CA GLY A 55 10.61 -6.77 -9.78
C GLY A 55 10.07 -7.67 -8.68
N TYR A 56 9.64 -7.11 -7.54
CA TYR A 56 9.10 -7.86 -6.42
C TYR A 56 7.61 -7.59 -6.22
N VAL A 57 6.87 -8.67 -5.98
CA VAL A 57 5.48 -8.60 -5.51
C VAL A 57 5.48 -8.75 -4.00
N HIS A 58 4.98 -7.73 -3.30
CA HIS A 58 4.80 -7.77 -1.87
C HIS A 58 3.39 -8.24 -1.53
N ASN A 59 3.31 -9.39 -0.87
CA ASN A 59 2.06 -9.93 -0.35
C ASN A 59 1.99 -9.71 1.15
N LEU A 60 0.96 -8.99 1.61
CA LEU A 60 0.74 -8.72 3.02
C LEU A 60 -0.54 -9.38 3.52
N LEU A 61 -0.45 -10.04 4.66
CA LEU A 61 -1.61 -10.45 5.44
C LEU A 61 -2.10 -9.25 6.28
N LEU A 62 -3.26 -8.73 5.91
CA LEU A 62 -4.00 -7.77 6.73
C LEU A 62 -4.60 -8.53 7.90
N ARG A 63 -3.86 -8.61 9.00
CA ARG A 63 -4.45 -9.04 10.28
C ARG A 63 -5.38 -7.93 10.76
N PRO A 64 -6.66 -8.21 11.00
CA PRO A 64 -7.54 -7.29 11.72
C PRO A 64 -6.99 -7.18 13.14
N THR A 65 -6.61 -5.97 13.54
CA THR A 65 -6.40 -5.67 14.95
C THR A 65 -7.80 -5.63 15.57
N ALA A 66 -8.05 -6.51 16.54
CA ALA A 66 -9.29 -6.53 17.29
C ALA A 66 -9.44 -5.26 18.14
#